data_AF-A0A235B7K3-F1
#
_entry.id   AF-A0A235B7K3-F1
#
_cell.length_a   1.000
_cell.length_b   1.000
_cell.length_c   1.000
_cell.angle_alpha   90.00
_cell.angle_beta   90.00
_cell.angle_gamma   90.00
#
_symmetry.space_group_name_H-M   'P 1'
#
loop_
_entity.id
_entity.type
_entity.pdbx_description
1 polymer ?
#
loop_
_entity_poly.entity_id
_entity_poly.type
_entity_poly.pdbx_seq_one_letter_code
_entity_poly.pdbx_strand_id
1 'polypeptide(L)'
;MSLTLYLNRREWLDHIRNTEERFPDYVPVIKGNGYGFGNEFLADAAIRSGKRTVAVGTVEEARELEGVYSFEEMLILTPVLAAPEYADMAESRVYTVGNLAQLKRLVEGFDSLCRRQSSIWNNGGEPFHLRILIKCESQMKRYGFEPEELSKVQTLIDDWNRSDSLRLEIAGYSIHFPTEGLSVTAKEESIHAWVQQIKKVGLPCNRMYVSHISSDLYGKLRKEYPSIRFHMRLGTDLWLHDKSFFSLRTTVLDVKDVVKGERFGYKQNRAKKSGRLVIVAGGTANGVALDAPTAVKGWKDRAKLTVFWLLQLTNRHLSPFTYQGKRLWFAEPPHMQTSVLFFPKGAKTPQPGEELKVQLRMTTAHFDRCVELGSDQEKEEEAADYEAAALLPNQEEKGKTLDVTS
;
A
#
# COMPACT_ATOMS: atom_id res chain seq x y z
N MET A 1 18.77 -19.62 1.89
CA MET A 1 18.85 -19.46 0.42
C MET A 1 17.49 -18.98 -0.03
N SER A 2 17.41 -17.84 -0.70
CA SER A 2 16.20 -17.01 -0.71
C SER A 2 16.06 -16.21 -1.99
N LEU A 3 14.82 -15.96 -2.41
CA LEU A 3 14.53 -14.77 -3.18
C LEU A 3 14.64 -13.56 -2.25
N THR A 4 15.60 -12.69 -2.54
CA THR A 4 16.06 -11.64 -1.63
C THR A 4 15.82 -10.26 -2.23
N LEU A 5 15.20 -9.38 -1.43
CA LEU A 5 15.15 -7.95 -1.66
C LEU A 5 16.37 -7.29 -1.04
N TYR A 6 17.21 -6.65 -1.84
CA TYR A 6 18.29 -5.80 -1.36
C TYR A 6 17.83 -4.34 -1.41
N LEU A 7 17.90 -3.62 -0.29
CA LEU A 7 17.40 -2.26 -0.14
C LEU A 7 18.53 -1.31 0.27
N ASN A 8 18.79 -0.28 -0.52
CA ASN A 8 19.56 0.89 -0.09
C ASN A 8 18.69 1.74 0.83
N ARG A 9 18.68 1.37 2.12
CA ARG A 9 17.76 1.92 3.12
C ARG A 9 17.98 3.41 3.35
N ARG A 10 19.24 3.86 3.32
CA ARG A 10 19.59 5.28 3.49
C ARG A 10 18.93 6.14 2.40
N GLU A 11 19.23 5.87 1.13
CA GLU A 11 18.64 6.64 0.02
C GLU A 11 17.10 6.57 0.01
N TRP A 12 16.56 5.40 0.39
CA TRP A 12 15.12 5.20 0.51
C TRP A 12 14.49 6.06 1.63
N LEU A 13 15.10 6.11 2.81
CA LEU A 13 14.66 6.98 3.91
C LEU A 13 14.89 8.48 3.61
N ASP A 14 15.99 8.83 2.94
CA ASP A 14 16.27 10.19 2.49
C ASP A 14 15.16 10.69 1.56
N HIS A 15 14.70 9.84 0.62
CA HIS A 15 13.55 10.13 -0.23
C HIS A 15 12.25 10.35 0.56
N ILE A 16 12.00 9.54 1.58
CA ILE A 16 10.83 9.69 2.44
C ILE A 16 10.87 11.04 3.16
N ARG A 17 12.02 11.44 3.73
CA ARG A 17 12.19 12.75 4.37
C ARG A 17 12.01 13.90 3.38
N ASN A 18 12.61 13.83 2.20
CA ASN A 18 12.46 14.83 1.14
C ASN A 18 11.01 14.91 0.58
N THR A 19 10.22 13.85 0.77
CA THR A 19 8.81 13.85 0.39
C THR A 19 7.97 14.72 1.33
N GLU A 20 8.37 14.86 2.60
CA GLU A 20 7.72 15.77 3.55
C GLU A 20 7.76 17.22 3.08
N GLU A 21 8.87 17.66 2.50
CA GLU A 21 9.01 19.04 2.00
C GLU A 21 8.02 19.34 0.86
N ARG A 22 7.78 18.35 -0.01
CA ARG A 22 6.88 18.48 -1.17
C ARG A 22 5.42 18.33 -0.77
N PHE A 23 5.15 17.47 0.21
CA PHE A 23 3.81 17.16 0.70
C PHE A 23 3.79 17.13 2.23
N PRO A 24 3.87 18.28 2.91
CA PRO A 24 3.90 18.27 4.37
C PRO A 24 2.63 17.63 4.93
N ASP A 25 2.76 16.86 6.00
CA ASP A 25 1.68 16.11 6.63
C ASP A 25 1.07 15.03 5.71
N TYR A 26 1.81 14.51 4.73
CA TYR A 26 1.31 13.39 3.91
C TYR A 26 0.99 12.17 4.78
N VAL A 27 0.02 11.38 4.31
CA VAL A 27 -0.37 10.10 4.92
C VAL A 27 0.24 8.94 4.12
N PRO A 28 1.16 8.16 4.70
CA PRO A 28 1.68 6.94 4.09
C PRO A 28 0.58 5.90 3.88
N VAL A 29 0.51 5.35 2.68
CA VAL A 29 -0.37 4.23 2.33
C VAL A 29 0.44 2.94 2.39
N ILE A 30 0.11 2.03 3.29
CA ILE A 30 0.87 0.79 3.55
C ILE A 30 0.10 -0.48 3.19
N LYS A 31 -0.90 -0.36 2.32
CA LYS A 31 -1.85 -1.41 1.97
C LYS A 31 -1.28 -2.62 1.22
N GLY A 32 -2.09 -3.68 1.16
CA GLY A 32 -1.81 -4.89 0.39
C GLY A 32 -0.65 -5.65 1.01
N ASN A 33 0.38 -5.97 0.21
CA ASN A 33 1.61 -6.61 0.69
C ASN A 33 2.69 -5.59 1.12
N GLY A 34 2.29 -4.40 1.59
CA GLY A 34 3.21 -3.32 1.92
C GLY A 34 4.11 -2.94 0.74
N TYR A 35 3.54 -2.86 -0.47
CA TYR A 35 4.29 -2.55 -1.70
C TYR A 35 5.49 -3.48 -1.96
N GLY A 36 5.44 -4.72 -1.47
CA GLY A 36 6.51 -5.71 -1.56
C GLY A 36 7.50 -5.70 -0.40
N PHE A 37 7.44 -4.71 0.49
CA PHE A 37 8.27 -4.64 1.69
C PHE A 37 7.63 -5.35 2.90
N GLY A 38 6.31 -5.55 2.88
CA GLY A 38 5.53 -6.00 4.03
C GLY A 38 4.99 -4.82 4.85
N ASN A 39 3.79 -4.99 5.42
CA ASN A 39 3.07 -3.90 6.08
C ASN A 39 3.78 -3.46 7.37
N GLU A 40 4.32 -4.41 8.14
CA GLU A 40 5.07 -4.13 9.37
C GLU A 40 6.32 -3.28 9.09
N PHE A 41 7.12 -3.66 8.09
CA PHE A 41 8.31 -2.89 7.69
C PHE A 41 7.94 -1.44 7.29
N LEU A 42 6.82 -1.25 6.58
CA LEU A 42 6.36 0.10 6.22
C LEU A 42 5.75 0.85 7.41
N ALA A 43 5.13 0.15 8.37
CA ALA A 43 4.63 0.75 9.61
C ALA A 43 5.80 1.30 10.44
N ASP A 44 6.87 0.52 10.61
CA ASP A 44 8.11 0.95 11.24
C ASP A 44 8.69 2.19 10.55
N ALA A 45 8.80 2.16 9.22
CA ALA A 45 9.31 3.28 8.44
C ALA A 45 8.43 4.55 8.61
N ALA A 46 7.11 4.39 8.66
CA ALA A 46 6.17 5.48 8.88
C ALA A 46 6.36 6.10 10.27
N ILE A 47 6.40 5.29 11.34
CA ILE A 47 6.60 5.76 12.72
C ILE A 47 7.95 6.47 12.86
N ARG A 48 9.02 5.90 12.31
CA ARG A 48 10.37 6.52 12.30
C ARG A 48 10.40 7.86 11.57
N SER A 49 9.51 8.04 10.60
CA SER A 49 9.34 9.31 9.88
C SER A 49 8.38 10.28 10.59
N GLY A 50 8.03 10.01 11.87
CA GLY A 50 7.15 10.84 12.68
C GLY A 50 5.67 10.74 12.31
N LYS A 51 5.26 9.73 11.54
CA LYS A 51 3.88 9.61 11.08
C LYS A 51 3.00 8.95 12.14
N ARG A 52 1.93 9.67 12.51
CA ARG A 52 0.92 9.23 13.48
C ARG A 52 -0.35 8.67 12.81
N THR A 53 -0.49 8.92 11.50
CA THR A 53 -1.60 8.45 10.66
C THR A 53 -1.08 7.62 9.50
N VAL A 54 -1.69 6.46 9.26
CA VAL A 54 -1.43 5.60 8.10
C VAL A 54 -2.72 5.29 7.36
N ALA A 55 -2.61 4.83 6.11
CA ALA A 55 -3.73 4.31 5.34
C ALA A 55 -3.49 2.85 4.93
N VAL A 56 -4.43 1.98 5.26
CA VAL A 56 -4.41 0.54 4.97
C VAL A 56 -5.51 0.21 3.97
N GLY A 57 -5.38 -0.93 3.30
CA GLY A 57 -6.30 -1.39 2.26
C GLY A 57 -7.65 -1.76 2.86
N THR A 58 -7.63 -2.69 3.81
CA THR A 58 -8.83 -3.33 4.36
C THR A 58 -8.85 -3.26 5.89
N VAL A 59 -9.96 -3.70 6.49
CA VAL A 59 -10.09 -3.76 7.95
C VAL A 59 -9.21 -4.86 8.55
N GLU A 60 -8.99 -5.95 7.81
CA GLU A 60 -8.11 -7.06 8.21
C GLU A 60 -6.66 -6.60 8.31
N GLU A 61 -6.18 -5.83 7.33
CA GLU A 61 -4.85 -5.22 7.39
C GLU A 61 -4.68 -4.30 8.61
N ALA A 62 -5.74 -3.59 9.01
CA ALA A 62 -5.71 -2.78 10.24
C ALA A 62 -5.61 -3.65 11.50
N ARG A 63 -6.44 -4.70 11.59
CA ARG A 63 -6.43 -5.64 12.72
C ARG A 63 -5.07 -6.30 12.92
N GLU A 64 -4.44 -6.73 11.82
CA GLU A 64 -3.11 -7.34 11.86
C GLU A 64 -2.07 -6.36 12.41
N LEU A 65 -2.07 -5.11 11.92
CA LEU A 65 -1.12 -4.10 12.37
C LEU A 65 -1.35 -3.64 13.82
N GLU A 66 -2.60 -3.50 14.26
CA GLU A 66 -2.94 -3.06 15.62
C GLU A 66 -2.52 -4.04 16.71
N GLY A 67 -2.24 -5.29 16.36
CA GLY A 67 -1.65 -6.25 17.29
C GLY A 67 -0.21 -5.92 17.71
N VAL A 68 0.47 -5.05 16.95
CA VAL A 68 1.91 -4.74 17.13
C VAL A 68 2.17 -3.23 17.19
N TYR A 69 1.41 -2.43 16.43
CA TYR A 69 1.64 -1.00 16.25
C TYR A 69 0.46 -0.17 16.75
N SER A 70 0.76 1.01 17.27
CA SER A 70 -0.24 2.01 17.66
C SER A 70 -0.09 3.27 16.80
N PHE A 71 -1.12 3.55 15.99
CA PHE A 71 -1.27 4.80 15.26
C PHE A 71 -2.45 5.57 15.86
N GLU A 72 -2.39 6.91 15.84
CA GLU A 72 -3.54 7.73 16.23
C GLU A 72 -4.71 7.53 15.28
N GLU A 73 -4.40 7.35 13.99
CA GLU A 73 -5.40 7.16 12.96
C GLU A 73 -4.97 6.12 11.92
N MET A 74 -5.86 5.18 11.63
CA MET A 74 -5.73 4.25 10.51
C MET A 74 -6.90 4.42 9.56
N LEU A 75 -6.61 4.93 8.37
CA LEU A 75 -7.61 5.10 7.32
C LEU A 75 -7.82 3.77 6.60
N ILE A 76 -9.03 3.22 6.69
CA ILE A 76 -9.41 2.02 5.94
C ILE A 76 -9.87 2.44 4.55
N LEU A 77 -9.08 2.14 3.51
CA LEU A 77 -9.31 2.69 2.16
C LEU A 77 -10.46 2.05 1.40
N THR A 78 -10.82 0.80 1.71
CA THR A 78 -11.96 0.12 1.09
C THR A 78 -13.20 0.11 1.98
N PRO A 79 -14.41 0.29 1.41
CA PRO A 79 -15.65 0.15 2.15
C PRO A 79 -15.79 -1.23 2.79
N VAL A 80 -16.16 -1.25 4.08
CA VAL A 80 -16.42 -2.48 4.83
C VAL A 80 -17.88 -2.87 4.64
N LEU A 81 -18.12 -4.06 4.09
CA LEU A 81 -19.47 -4.59 3.86
C LEU A 81 -19.80 -5.79 4.75
N ALA A 82 -18.78 -6.41 5.36
CA ALA A 82 -18.98 -7.44 6.36
C ALA A 82 -19.55 -6.83 7.64
N ALA A 83 -20.25 -7.64 8.43
CA ALA A 83 -20.69 -7.21 9.76
C ALA A 83 -19.45 -6.98 10.63
N PRO A 84 -19.38 -5.87 11.39
CA PRO A 84 -18.24 -5.60 12.25
C PRO A 84 -18.21 -6.57 13.44
N GLU A 85 -17.00 -6.82 13.92
CA GLU A 85 -16.70 -7.62 15.10
C GLU A 85 -16.17 -6.73 16.22
N TYR A 86 -16.04 -7.26 17.44
CA TYR A 86 -15.55 -6.48 18.58
C TYR A 86 -14.16 -5.86 18.31
N ALA A 87 -13.29 -6.59 17.61
CA ALA A 87 -11.97 -6.08 17.19
C ALA A 87 -12.05 -4.88 16.23
N ASP A 88 -13.24 -4.52 15.72
CA ASP A 88 -13.48 -3.33 14.91
C ASP A 88 -13.89 -2.11 15.71
N MET A 89 -14.15 -2.24 17.01
CA MET A 89 -14.46 -1.12 17.88
C MET A 89 -13.18 -0.42 18.35
N ALA A 90 -12.38 0.08 17.39
CA ALA A 90 -11.13 0.77 17.65
C ALA A 90 -11.26 2.26 17.30
N GLU A 91 -10.99 3.14 18.26
CA GLU A 91 -11.11 4.60 18.12
C GLU A 91 -10.12 5.21 17.09
N SER A 92 -9.00 4.51 16.87
CA SER A 92 -7.99 4.83 15.85
C SER A 92 -8.53 4.68 14.42
N ARG A 93 -9.58 3.90 14.19
CA ARG A 93 -9.99 3.53 12.82
C ARG A 93 -10.94 4.55 12.21
N VAL A 94 -10.65 4.89 10.96
CA VAL A 94 -11.52 5.73 10.14
C VAL A 94 -11.98 4.96 8.91
N TYR A 95 -13.29 4.73 8.82
CA TYR A 95 -13.90 3.86 7.80
C TYR A 95 -14.31 4.63 6.55
N THR A 96 -13.77 4.27 5.38
CA THR A 96 -14.17 4.89 4.12
C THR A 96 -15.55 4.42 3.66
N VAL A 97 -16.44 5.36 3.37
CA VAL A 97 -17.75 5.12 2.75
C VAL A 97 -17.86 5.92 1.46
N GLY A 98 -18.42 5.31 0.41
CA GLY A 98 -18.51 5.91 -0.92
C GLY A 98 -19.91 5.92 -1.53
N ASN A 99 -20.95 5.59 -0.76
CA ASN A 99 -22.36 5.84 -1.11
C ASN A 99 -23.26 5.59 0.12
N LEU A 100 -24.53 5.94 0.01
CA LEU A 100 -25.52 5.81 1.08
C LEU A 100 -25.73 4.36 1.55
N ALA A 101 -25.70 3.39 0.63
CA ALA A 101 -25.90 1.98 0.99
C ALA A 101 -24.74 1.43 1.84
N GLN A 102 -23.51 1.82 1.52
CA GLN A 102 -22.31 1.50 2.30
C GLN A 102 -22.36 2.13 3.69
N LEU A 103 -22.72 3.41 3.75
CA LEU A 103 -22.86 4.13 5.02
C LEU A 103 -23.92 3.49 5.93
N LYS A 104 -25.12 3.22 5.41
CA LYS A 104 -26.20 2.55 6.17
C LYS A 104 -25.73 1.20 6.72
N ARG A 105 -25.16 0.36 5.85
CA ARG A 105 -24.68 -0.98 6.23
C ARG A 105 -23.63 -0.92 7.33
N LEU A 106 -22.66 -0.01 7.23
CA LEU A 106 -21.61 0.17 8.22
C LEU A 106 -22.21 0.54 9.58
N VAL A 107 -23.09 1.55 9.58
CA VAL A 107 -23.71 2.09 10.79
C VAL A 107 -24.62 1.06 11.47
N GLU A 108 -25.50 0.40 10.70
CA GLU A 108 -26.37 -0.66 11.22
C GLU A 108 -25.57 -1.82 11.81
N GLY A 109 -24.44 -2.16 11.19
CA GLY A 109 -23.52 -3.17 11.69
C GLY A 109 -22.94 -2.80 13.06
N PHE A 110 -22.42 -1.58 13.19
CA PHE A 110 -21.83 -1.09 14.45
C PHE A 110 -22.90 -0.86 15.52
N ASP A 111 -24.07 -0.31 15.19
CA ASP A 111 -25.18 -0.16 16.13
C ASP A 111 -25.62 -1.52 16.70
N SER A 112 -25.79 -2.52 15.82
CA SER A 112 -26.10 -3.90 16.24
C SER A 112 -25.01 -4.49 17.13
N LEU A 113 -23.74 -4.22 16.86
CA LEU A 113 -22.63 -4.65 17.71
C LEU A 113 -22.65 -3.96 19.07
N CYS A 114 -22.82 -2.64 19.11
CA CYS A 114 -22.86 -1.84 20.34
C CYS A 114 -24.02 -2.28 21.25
N ARG A 115 -25.21 -2.53 20.69
CA ARG A 115 -26.36 -3.03 21.46
C ARG A 115 -26.13 -4.42 22.05
N ARG A 116 -25.44 -5.30 21.33
CA ARG A 116 -25.11 -6.67 21.81
C ARG A 116 -24.00 -6.68 22.86
N GLN A 117 -23.07 -5.72 22.79
CA GLN A 117 -21.87 -5.64 23.64
C GLN A 117 -21.91 -4.45 24.60
N SER A 118 -23.11 -4.00 24.96
CA SER A 118 -23.31 -2.80 25.78
C SER A 118 -22.63 -2.91 27.15
N SER A 119 -22.51 -4.10 27.73
CA SER A 119 -21.80 -4.31 29.00
C SER A 119 -20.28 -4.12 28.91
N ILE A 120 -19.68 -4.21 27.72
CA ILE A 120 -18.23 -4.12 27.50
C ILE A 120 -17.84 -2.70 27.11
N TRP A 121 -18.62 -2.06 26.24
CA TRP A 121 -18.29 -0.74 25.69
C TRP A 121 -18.84 0.44 26.51
N ASN A 122 -19.77 0.21 27.42
CA ASN A 122 -20.39 1.28 28.20
C ASN A 122 -19.43 1.78 29.31
N ASN A 123 -18.34 2.40 28.89
CA ASN A 123 -17.33 3.05 29.71
C ASN A 123 -17.88 4.38 30.23
N GLY A 124 -18.86 4.31 31.14
CA GLY A 124 -19.43 5.49 31.80
C GLY A 124 -20.65 6.13 31.12
N GLY A 125 -21.32 5.47 30.17
CA GLY A 125 -22.53 5.99 29.53
C GLY A 125 -22.33 6.59 28.14
N GLU A 126 -21.10 6.70 27.66
CA GLU A 126 -20.79 7.35 26.38
C GLU A 126 -21.03 6.41 25.17
N PRO A 127 -21.66 6.90 24.10
CA PRO A 127 -21.87 6.14 22.86
C PRO A 127 -20.55 5.84 22.14
N PHE A 128 -20.52 4.77 21.34
CA PHE A 128 -19.34 4.47 20.50
C PHE A 128 -19.18 5.52 19.39
N HIS A 129 -17.98 6.08 19.26
CA HIS A 129 -17.66 7.05 18.21
C HIS A 129 -17.22 6.34 16.92
N LEU A 130 -18.13 6.19 15.97
CA LEU A 130 -17.83 5.66 14.64
C LEU A 130 -17.36 6.79 13.72
N ARG A 131 -16.08 6.74 13.38
CA ARG A 131 -15.41 7.74 12.55
C ARG A 131 -15.42 7.31 11.09
N ILE A 132 -15.98 8.15 10.21
CA ILE A 132 -16.12 7.85 8.78
C ILE A 132 -15.36 8.85 7.92
N LEU A 133 -14.82 8.33 6.81
CA LEU A 133 -14.24 9.11 5.73
C LEU A 133 -15.18 9.11 4.54
N ILE A 134 -15.73 10.28 4.19
CA ILE A 134 -16.60 10.41 3.03
C ILE A 134 -15.75 10.42 1.76
N LYS A 135 -15.89 9.42 0.91
CA LYS A 135 -15.21 9.39 -0.38
C LYS A 135 -16.00 10.15 -1.42
N CYS A 136 -15.45 11.25 -1.88
CA CYS A 136 -15.93 12.06 -3.00
C CYS A 136 -15.73 11.32 -4.33
N GLU A 137 -16.74 11.35 -5.20
CA GLU A 137 -16.58 10.92 -6.58
C GLU A 137 -15.51 11.75 -7.31
N SER A 138 -14.78 11.08 -8.20
CA SER A 138 -13.90 11.68 -9.18
C SER A 138 -14.09 11.02 -10.54
N GLN A 139 -13.40 11.54 -11.54
CA GLN A 139 -13.34 10.98 -12.90
C GLN A 139 -12.76 9.56 -12.96
N MET A 140 -12.28 8.99 -11.85
CA MET A 140 -11.91 7.58 -11.77
C MET A 140 -13.10 6.62 -11.86
N LYS A 141 -14.33 7.09 -11.63
CA LYS A 141 -15.57 6.30 -11.68
C LYS A 141 -15.48 4.95 -10.94
N ARG A 142 -14.91 4.98 -9.73
CA ARG A 142 -15.01 3.89 -8.76
C ARG A 142 -16.16 4.21 -7.80
N TYR A 143 -16.16 3.66 -6.58
CA TYR A 143 -17.06 4.15 -5.52
C TYR A 143 -16.66 5.57 -5.08
N GLY A 144 -17.68 6.38 -4.78
CA GLY A 144 -17.60 7.76 -4.30
C GLY A 144 -19.02 8.37 -4.32
N PHE A 145 -19.34 9.19 -3.34
CA PHE A 145 -20.61 9.91 -3.29
C PHE A 145 -20.71 10.90 -4.43
N GLU A 146 -21.90 11.07 -4.97
CA GLU A 146 -22.22 12.20 -5.84
C GLU A 146 -22.42 13.46 -4.97
N PRO A 147 -22.05 14.67 -5.44
CA PRO A 147 -22.21 15.92 -4.69
C PRO A 147 -23.64 16.17 -4.18
N GLU A 148 -24.65 15.72 -4.93
CA GLU A 148 -26.07 15.87 -4.64
C GLU A 148 -26.54 14.97 -3.49
N GLU A 149 -25.80 13.89 -3.20
CA GLU A 149 -26.14 12.96 -2.12
C GLU A 149 -25.72 13.47 -0.73
N LEU A 150 -24.89 14.51 -0.64
CA LEU A 150 -24.37 15.00 0.64
C LEU A 150 -25.47 15.48 1.60
N SER A 151 -26.58 16.04 1.09
CA SER A 151 -27.72 16.41 1.94
C SER A 151 -28.36 15.19 2.62
N LYS A 152 -28.45 14.07 1.89
CA LYS A 152 -28.94 12.79 2.45
C LYS A 152 -27.97 12.20 3.46
N VAL A 153 -26.66 12.40 3.27
CA VAL A 153 -25.64 12.01 4.25
C VAL A 153 -25.82 12.79 5.55
N GLN A 154 -26.05 14.10 5.48
CA GLN A 154 -26.31 14.93 6.66
C GLN A 154 -27.55 14.44 7.43
N THR A 155 -28.69 14.26 6.74
CA THR A 155 -29.92 13.76 7.38
C THR A 155 -29.68 12.42 8.07
N LEU A 156 -28.97 11.50 7.41
CA LEU A 156 -28.67 10.20 7.98
C LEU A 156 -27.80 10.31 9.23
N ILE A 157 -26.77 11.15 9.20
CA ILE A 157 -25.90 11.37 10.37
C ILE A 157 -26.71 11.96 11.53
N ASP A 158 -27.54 12.95 11.27
CA ASP A 158 -28.39 13.58 12.29
C ASP A 158 -29.38 12.58 12.88
N ASP A 159 -29.96 11.70 12.06
CA ASP A 159 -30.87 10.65 12.52
C ASP A 159 -30.19 9.62 13.42
N TRP A 160 -28.99 9.14 13.03
CA TRP A 160 -28.26 8.17 13.82
C TRP A 160 -27.62 8.75 15.08
N ASN A 161 -27.24 10.02 15.07
CA ASN A 161 -26.69 10.70 16.24
C ASN A 161 -27.74 10.97 17.34
N ARG A 162 -29.01 10.65 17.09
CA ARG A 162 -30.06 10.57 18.12
C ARG A 162 -30.05 9.23 18.87
N SER A 163 -29.29 8.23 18.41
CA SER A 163 -29.13 6.96 19.09
C SER A 163 -28.20 7.07 20.29
N ASP A 164 -28.51 6.37 21.39
CA ASP A 164 -27.66 6.32 22.59
C ASP A 164 -26.49 5.33 22.46
N SER A 165 -26.48 4.50 21.42
CA SER A 165 -25.47 3.47 21.19
C SER A 165 -24.22 3.95 20.45
N LEU A 166 -24.38 4.95 19.57
CA LEU A 166 -23.42 5.28 18.54
C LEU A 166 -23.47 6.77 18.20
N ARG A 167 -22.29 7.40 18.05
CA ARG A 167 -22.11 8.71 17.43
C ARG A 167 -21.35 8.55 16.13
N LEU A 168 -21.90 9.06 15.04
CA LEU A 168 -21.20 9.21 13.77
C LEU A 168 -20.42 10.51 13.73
N GLU A 169 -19.14 10.40 13.41
CA GLU A 169 -18.24 11.53 13.17
C GLU A 169 -17.71 11.50 11.74
N ILE A 170 -17.84 12.61 11.01
CA ILE A 170 -17.12 12.80 9.74
C ILE A 170 -15.69 13.20 10.08
N ALA A 171 -14.75 12.25 9.96
CA ALA A 171 -13.32 12.51 10.17
C ALA A 171 -12.67 13.26 9.00
N GLY A 172 -13.36 13.32 7.86
CA GLY A 172 -12.96 14.14 6.71
C GLY A 172 -13.53 13.63 5.39
N TYR A 173 -13.00 14.18 4.30
CA TYR A 173 -13.35 13.82 2.93
C TYR A 173 -12.15 13.26 2.19
N SER A 174 -12.37 12.37 1.23
CA SER A 174 -11.30 11.88 0.37
C SER A 174 -11.66 11.93 -1.10
N ILE A 175 -10.73 12.39 -1.92
CA ILE A 175 -10.83 12.29 -3.38
C ILE A 175 -9.58 11.59 -3.91
N HIS A 176 -9.75 10.81 -4.99
CA HIS A 176 -8.67 10.04 -5.60
C HIS A 176 -8.76 10.23 -7.11
N PHE A 177 -7.72 10.77 -7.74
CA PHE A 177 -7.71 11.05 -9.18
C PHE A 177 -6.94 9.99 -9.96
N PRO A 178 -7.20 9.83 -11.26
CA PRO A 178 -6.34 8.99 -12.09
C PRO A 178 -4.92 9.59 -12.15
N THR A 179 -3.92 8.72 -12.26
CA THR A 179 -2.51 9.11 -12.38
C THR A 179 -2.22 9.83 -13.71
N GLU A 180 -2.94 9.46 -14.78
CA GLU A 180 -2.80 9.99 -16.13
C GLU A 180 -4.17 10.39 -16.69
N GLY A 181 -4.17 11.17 -17.79
CA GLY A 181 -5.37 11.44 -18.58
C GLY A 181 -6.29 12.52 -18.01
N LEU A 182 -5.91 13.20 -16.93
CA LEU A 182 -6.63 14.33 -16.37
C LEU A 182 -5.68 15.49 -16.11
N SER A 183 -6.04 16.69 -16.58
CA SER A 183 -5.23 17.90 -16.41
C SER A 183 -5.19 18.34 -14.93
N VAL A 184 -4.17 19.11 -14.57
CA VAL A 184 -4.07 19.72 -13.22
C VAL A 184 -5.28 20.60 -12.94
N THR A 185 -5.69 21.42 -13.90
CA THR A 185 -6.87 22.30 -13.79
C THR A 185 -8.16 21.53 -13.51
N ALA A 186 -8.41 20.41 -14.21
CA ALA A 186 -9.62 19.62 -13.97
C ALA A 186 -9.62 18.96 -12.58
N LYS A 187 -8.46 18.54 -12.06
CA LYS A 187 -8.31 18.04 -10.69
C LYS A 187 -8.60 19.15 -9.67
N GLU A 188 -8.07 20.34 -9.91
CA GLU A 188 -8.30 21.52 -9.08
C GLU A 188 -9.79 21.91 -9.02
N GLU A 189 -10.42 22.10 -10.19
CA GLU A 189 -11.85 22.43 -10.29
C GLU A 189 -12.75 21.41 -9.57
N SER A 190 -12.40 20.12 -9.67
CA SER A 190 -13.13 19.06 -8.96
C SER A 190 -13.02 19.20 -7.45
N ILE A 191 -11.83 19.53 -6.92
CA ILE A 191 -11.63 19.74 -5.48
C ILE A 191 -12.41 20.98 -5.02
N HIS A 192 -12.34 22.07 -5.78
CA HIS A 192 -13.10 23.30 -5.49
C HIS A 192 -14.60 23.02 -5.44
N ALA A 193 -15.15 22.33 -6.46
CA ALA A 193 -16.56 21.97 -6.49
C ALA A 193 -16.98 21.17 -5.25
N TRP A 194 -16.17 20.20 -4.83
CA TRP A 194 -16.43 19.44 -3.61
C TRP A 194 -16.41 20.30 -2.35
N VAL A 195 -15.37 21.13 -2.17
CA VAL A 195 -15.28 22.01 -1.00
C VAL A 195 -16.48 22.96 -0.92
N GLN A 196 -16.89 23.56 -2.05
CA GLN A 196 -18.05 24.45 -2.10
C GLN A 196 -19.35 23.72 -1.78
N GLN A 197 -19.54 22.52 -2.34
CA GLN A 197 -20.75 21.74 -2.07
C GLN A 197 -20.84 21.30 -0.60
N ILE A 198 -19.73 20.85 0.01
CA ILE A 198 -19.70 20.45 1.42
C ILE A 198 -20.10 21.64 2.30
N LYS A 199 -19.52 22.82 2.04
CA LYS A 199 -19.85 24.06 2.76
C LYS A 199 -21.31 24.46 2.56
N LYS A 200 -21.84 24.32 1.34
CA LYS A 200 -23.23 24.65 1.01
C LYS A 200 -24.23 23.79 1.78
N VAL A 201 -23.94 22.51 1.99
CA VAL A 201 -24.77 21.60 2.79
C VAL A 201 -24.60 21.86 4.29
N GLY A 202 -23.53 22.54 4.71
CA GLY A 202 -23.26 22.85 6.11
C GLY A 202 -22.60 21.69 6.88
N LEU A 203 -21.99 20.74 6.17
CA LEU A 203 -21.21 19.67 6.79
C LEU A 203 -19.80 20.18 7.20
N PRO A 204 -19.19 19.62 8.25
CA PRO A 204 -17.87 20.03 8.71
C PRO A 204 -16.79 19.71 7.68
N CYS A 205 -16.14 20.72 7.11
CA CYS A 205 -15.07 20.57 6.11
C CYS A 205 -13.74 21.10 6.65
N ASN A 206 -13.13 20.41 7.61
CA ASN A 206 -11.85 20.80 8.21
C ASN A 206 -10.67 19.90 7.78
N ARG A 207 -10.95 18.79 7.09
CA ARG A 207 -9.95 17.81 6.66
C ARG A 207 -10.30 17.18 5.32
N MET A 208 -9.33 17.15 4.40
CA MET A 208 -9.50 16.53 3.08
C MET A 208 -8.25 15.76 2.67
N TYR A 209 -8.43 14.51 2.26
CA TYR A 209 -7.36 13.65 1.78
C TYR A 209 -7.39 13.60 0.26
N VAL A 210 -6.27 13.93 -0.38
CA VAL A 210 -6.13 13.97 -1.85
C VAL A 210 -5.13 12.91 -2.32
N SER A 211 -5.18 12.56 -3.60
CA SER A 211 -4.19 11.66 -4.20
C SER A 211 -3.94 12.03 -5.64
N HIS A 212 -2.71 11.77 -6.11
CA HIS A 212 -2.32 11.93 -7.51
C HIS A 212 -2.51 13.37 -8.04
N ILE A 213 -2.22 14.37 -7.21
CA ILE A 213 -2.06 15.77 -7.62
C ILE A 213 -0.57 16.17 -7.51
N SER A 214 -0.16 17.24 -8.21
CA SER A 214 1.22 17.75 -8.11
C SER A 214 1.47 18.46 -6.76
N SER A 215 2.74 18.62 -6.38
CA SER A 215 3.15 19.43 -5.22
C SER A 215 2.68 20.88 -5.34
N ASP A 216 2.72 21.45 -6.54
CA ASP A 216 2.29 22.84 -6.78
C ASP A 216 0.79 23.02 -6.52
N LEU A 217 -0.04 22.10 -7.03
CA LEU A 217 -1.49 22.13 -6.78
C LEU A 217 -1.77 21.88 -5.29
N TYR A 218 -1.06 20.94 -4.66
CA TYR A 218 -1.20 20.67 -3.23
C TYR A 218 -0.88 21.91 -2.38
N GLY A 219 0.23 22.60 -2.65
CA GLY A 219 0.60 23.85 -2.00
C GLY A 219 -0.39 24.98 -2.26
N LYS A 220 -0.92 25.08 -3.49
CA LYS A 220 -1.96 26.06 -3.85
C LYS A 220 -3.24 25.86 -3.02
N LEU A 221 -3.75 24.62 -2.94
CA LEU A 221 -4.97 24.30 -2.18
C LEU A 221 -4.85 24.63 -0.70
N ARG A 222 -3.69 24.35 -0.08
CA ARG A 222 -3.44 24.69 1.33
C ARG A 222 -3.45 26.20 1.59
N LYS A 223 -2.96 27.00 0.64
CA LYS A 223 -2.99 28.48 0.74
C LYS A 223 -4.39 29.03 0.54
N GLU A 224 -5.16 28.46 -0.38
CA GLU A 224 -6.51 28.92 -0.73
C GLU A 224 -7.55 28.57 0.35
N TYR A 225 -7.40 27.40 1.00
CA TYR A 225 -8.32 26.94 2.04
C TYR A 225 -7.57 26.66 3.35
N PRO A 226 -7.12 27.71 4.07
CA PRO A 226 -6.32 27.56 5.29
C PRO A 226 -7.08 26.87 6.44
N SER A 227 -8.42 26.86 6.41
CA SER A 227 -9.25 26.15 7.39
C SER A 227 -9.35 24.65 7.13
N ILE A 228 -8.85 24.15 6.00
CA ILE A 228 -8.91 22.74 5.61
C ILE A 228 -7.50 22.15 5.68
N ARG A 229 -7.33 21.14 6.54
CA ARG A 229 -6.11 20.33 6.57
C ARG A 229 -6.13 19.36 5.40
N PHE A 230 -5.36 19.68 4.36
CA PHE A 230 -5.15 18.78 3.24
C PHE A 230 -4.05 17.77 3.55
N HIS A 231 -4.31 16.50 3.29
CA HIS A 231 -3.32 15.42 3.42
C HIS A 231 -3.16 14.70 2.09
N MET A 232 -1.94 14.67 1.54
CA MET A 232 -1.65 13.84 0.39
C MET A 232 -1.56 12.37 0.84
N ARG A 233 -2.32 11.45 0.23
CA ARG A 233 -2.13 10.00 0.44
C ARG A 233 -1.11 9.46 -0.55
N LEU A 234 0.03 8.96 -0.05
CA LEU A 234 1.15 8.52 -0.88
C LEU A 234 1.45 7.02 -0.69
N GLY A 235 1.54 6.30 -1.81
CA GLY A 235 1.84 4.87 -1.83
C GLY A 235 3.03 4.58 -2.75
N THR A 236 2.77 4.27 -4.02
CA THR A 236 3.84 3.95 -4.99
C THR A 236 4.91 5.05 -5.09
N ASP A 237 4.50 6.32 -5.12
CA ASP A 237 5.42 7.46 -5.22
C ASP A 237 6.22 7.71 -3.93
N LEU A 238 5.81 7.12 -2.81
CA LEU A 238 6.55 7.13 -1.56
C LEU A 238 7.52 5.94 -1.49
N TRP A 239 7.02 4.73 -1.69
CA TRP A 239 7.78 3.51 -1.40
C TRP A 239 8.59 2.95 -2.57
N LEU A 240 8.17 3.24 -3.81
CA LEU A 240 8.71 2.65 -5.04
C LEU A 240 9.13 3.74 -6.05
N HIS A 241 9.44 4.95 -5.57
CA HIS A 241 9.75 6.10 -6.40
C HIS A 241 10.91 5.85 -7.35
N ASP A 242 12.06 5.45 -6.79
CA ASP A 242 13.25 5.10 -7.55
C ASP A 242 13.52 3.60 -7.45
N LYS A 243 13.70 2.97 -8.61
CA LYS A 243 14.07 1.56 -8.73
C LYS A 243 15.54 1.32 -8.40
N SER A 244 16.35 2.38 -8.30
CA SER A 244 17.74 2.29 -7.83
C SER A 244 17.82 1.92 -6.35
N PHE A 245 16.79 2.27 -5.56
CA PHE A 245 16.74 2.01 -4.12
C PHE A 245 16.76 0.53 -3.78
N PHE A 246 16.36 -0.36 -4.69
CA PHE A 246 16.35 -1.78 -4.40
C PHE A 246 16.70 -2.65 -5.60
N SER A 247 17.22 -3.84 -5.31
CA SER A 247 17.49 -4.86 -6.32
C SER A 247 17.01 -6.23 -5.83
N LEU A 248 16.43 -7.02 -6.74
CA LEU A 248 15.94 -8.36 -6.41
C LEU A 248 16.93 -9.39 -6.91
N ARG A 249 17.24 -10.37 -6.07
CA ARG A 249 18.14 -11.46 -6.44
C ARG A 249 17.62 -12.81 -5.97
N THR A 250 17.98 -13.86 -6.69
CA THR A 250 17.72 -15.24 -6.27
C THR A 250 19.01 -16.01 -6.15
N THR A 251 19.08 -16.94 -5.20
CA THR A 251 20.18 -17.90 -5.08
C THR A 251 19.99 -19.08 -6.05
N VAL A 252 21.06 -19.47 -6.73
CA VAL A 252 21.13 -20.75 -7.46
C VAL A 252 21.25 -21.88 -6.44
N LEU A 253 20.31 -22.82 -6.49
CA LEU A 253 20.23 -23.93 -5.55
C LEU A 253 21.03 -25.14 -6.04
N ASP A 254 20.95 -25.44 -7.34
CA ASP A 254 21.58 -26.61 -7.92
C ASP A 254 21.69 -26.46 -9.44
N VAL A 255 22.58 -27.24 -10.05
CA VAL A 255 22.80 -27.28 -11.50
C VAL A 255 22.91 -28.74 -11.94
N LYS A 256 22.05 -29.14 -12.88
CA LYS A 256 22.05 -30.49 -13.47
C LYS A 256 22.33 -30.43 -14.96
N ASP A 257 23.17 -31.33 -15.45
CA ASP A 257 23.28 -31.54 -16.90
C ASP A 257 22.01 -32.21 -17.43
N VAL A 258 21.68 -31.95 -18.69
CA VAL A 258 20.59 -32.64 -19.39
C VAL A 258 20.99 -32.89 -20.84
N VAL A 259 20.73 -34.10 -21.35
CA VAL A 259 20.99 -34.43 -22.76
C VAL A 259 19.72 -34.33 -23.59
N LYS A 260 19.86 -34.03 -24.89
CA LYS A 260 18.72 -33.98 -25.82
C LYS A 260 17.94 -35.29 -25.76
N GLY A 261 16.63 -35.19 -25.52
CA GLY A 261 15.70 -36.32 -25.42
C GLY A 261 15.50 -36.85 -24.00
N GLU A 262 16.40 -36.53 -23.05
CA GLU A 262 16.25 -36.87 -21.63
C GLU A 262 15.01 -36.21 -21.04
N ARG A 263 14.35 -36.92 -20.11
CA ARG A 263 13.16 -36.42 -19.42
C ARG A 263 13.56 -35.66 -18.16
N PHE A 264 12.87 -34.54 -17.89
CA PHE A 264 13.08 -33.74 -16.70
C PHE A 264 11.77 -33.12 -16.19
N GLY A 265 11.81 -32.65 -14.94
CA GLY A 265 10.73 -31.87 -14.34
C GLY A 265 9.48 -32.67 -14.01
N TYR A 266 8.48 -32.00 -13.43
CA TYR A 266 7.28 -32.66 -12.91
C TYR A 266 6.46 -33.35 -14.01
N LYS A 267 6.36 -32.72 -15.19
CA LYS A 267 5.64 -33.27 -16.35
C LYS A 267 6.49 -34.21 -17.21
N GLN A 268 7.71 -34.55 -16.78
CA GLN A 268 8.62 -35.44 -17.50
C GLN A 268 8.84 -35.00 -18.98
N ASN A 269 9.01 -33.68 -19.16
CA ASN A 269 9.25 -33.05 -20.46
C ASN A 269 10.54 -33.56 -21.08
N ARG A 270 10.56 -33.76 -22.41
CA ARG A 270 11.79 -34.13 -23.12
C ARG A 270 12.62 -32.89 -23.45
N ALA A 271 13.90 -32.90 -23.08
CA ALA A 271 14.83 -31.83 -23.41
C ALA A 271 15.01 -31.67 -24.93
N LYS A 272 14.66 -30.51 -25.46
CA LYS A 272 14.77 -30.22 -26.91
C LYS A 272 16.24 -30.09 -27.37
N LYS A 273 17.14 -29.74 -26.47
CA LYS A 273 18.59 -29.56 -26.69
C LYS A 273 19.36 -30.04 -25.45
N SER A 274 20.60 -30.49 -25.63
CA SER A 274 21.51 -30.73 -24.51
C SER A 274 21.95 -29.41 -23.87
N GLY A 275 22.22 -29.42 -22.58
CA GLY A 275 22.59 -28.22 -21.83
C GLY A 275 22.58 -28.48 -20.33
N ARG A 276 22.21 -27.44 -19.56
CA ARG A 276 22.05 -27.49 -18.11
C ARG A 276 20.69 -26.96 -17.68
N LEU A 277 20.15 -27.59 -16.64
CA LEU A 277 19.03 -27.13 -15.85
C LEU A 277 19.59 -26.45 -14.61
N VAL A 278 19.31 -25.15 -14.44
CA VAL A 278 19.73 -24.36 -13.29
C VAL A 278 18.50 -24.15 -12.42
N ILE A 279 18.53 -24.67 -11.21
CA ILE A 279 17.46 -24.58 -10.23
C ILE A 279 17.74 -23.36 -9.36
N VAL A 280 16.78 -22.44 -9.24
CA VAL A 280 16.89 -21.22 -8.45
C VAL A 280 15.77 -21.12 -7.43
N ALA A 281 16.04 -20.41 -6.33
CA ALA A 281 15.01 -20.04 -5.37
C ALA A 281 14.00 -19.08 -6.01
N GLY A 282 12.79 -19.03 -5.45
CA GLY A 282 11.73 -18.17 -5.95
C GLY A 282 10.86 -18.89 -6.97
N GLY A 283 9.58 -18.99 -6.62
CA GLY A 283 8.57 -19.63 -7.42
C GLY A 283 7.27 -18.82 -7.45
N THR A 284 6.16 -19.48 -7.77
CA THR A 284 4.84 -18.84 -7.83
C THR A 284 4.40 -18.25 -6.49
N ALA A 285 4.82 -18.84 -5.36
CA ALA A 285 4.55 -18.28 -4.03
C ALA A 285 5.24 -16.93 -3.80
N ASN A 286 6.34 -16.67 -4.51
CA ASN A 286 7.07 -15.39 -4.45
C ASN A 286 6.61 -14.39 -5.54
N GLY A 287 5.60 -14.73 -6.33
CA GLY A 287 5.14 -13.91 -7.44
C GLY A 287 5.88 -14.11 -8.76
N VAL A 288 6.71 -15.16 -8.89
CA VAL A 288 7.34 -15.50 -10.17
C VAL A 288 6.27 -15.95 -11.17
N ALA A 289 6.34 -15.40 -12.38
CA ALA A 289 5.38 -15.62 -13.47
C ALA A 289 3.93 -15.20 -13.17
N LEU A 290 3.71 -14.36 -12.15
CA LEU A 290 2.47 -13.61 -11.98
C LEU A 290 2.57 -12.30 -12.76
N ASP A 291 1.85 -12.21 -13.88
CA ASP A 291 1.70 -10.97 -14.65
C ASP A 291 0.30 -10.38 -14.41
N ALA A 292 0.25 -9.09 -14.08
CA ALA A 292 -1.00 -8.35 -14.10
C ALA A 292 -1.44 -8.12 -15.56
N PRO A 293 -2.74 -8.10 -15.86
CA PRO A 293 -3.23 -7.73 -17.18
C PRO A 293 -2.67 -6.37 -17.61
N THR A 294 -2.00 -6.32 -18.76
CA THR A 294 -1.44 -5.07 -19.28
C THR A 294 -2.49 -4.35 -20.13
N ALA A 295 -2.78 -3.09 -19.81
CA ALA A 295 -3.63 -2.25 -20.65
C ALA A 295 -2.87 -1.87 -21.93
N VAL A 296 -3.35 -2.35 -23.07
CA VAL A 296 -2.69 -2.15 -24.36
C VAL A 296 -3.05 -0.78 -24.92
N LYS A 297 -2.12 0.19 -24.83
CA LYS A 297 -2.38 1.58 -25.23
C LYS A 297 -2.01 1.89 -26.69
N GLY A 298 -1.36 0.97 -27.42
CA GLY A 298 -0.96 1.24 -28.81
C GLY A 298 -0.54 0.03 -29.63
N TRP A 299 -0.30 0.26 -30.93
CA TRP A 299 0.03 -0.78 -31.92
C TRP A 299 1.35 -1.52 -31.61
N LYS A 300 2.35 -0.83 -31.05
CA LYS A 300 3.62 -1.45 -30.61
C LYS A 300 3.43 -2.44 -29.48
N ASP A 301 2.55 -2.13 -28.53
CA ASP A 301 2.22 -3.02 -27.41
C ASP A 301 1.41 -4.23 -27.89
N ARG A 302 0.50 -4.03 -28.86
CA ARG A 302 -0.18 -5.12 -29.56
C ARG A 302 0.81 -6.05 -30.29
N ALA A 303 1.78 -5.49 -31.02
CA ALA A 303 2.80 -6.26 -31.72
C ALA A 303 3.68 -7.08 -30.76
N LYS A 304 4.09 -6.50 -29.62
CA LYS A 304 4.80 -7.24 -28.56
C LYS A 304 3.97 -8.40 -28.04
N LEU A 305 2.68 -8.17 -27.76
CA LEU A 305 1.77 -9.22 -27.30
C LEU A 305 1.62 -10.35 -28.33
N THR A 306 1.57 -10.04 -29.62
CA THR A 306 1.52 -11.08 -30.68
C THR A 306 2.76 -11.96 -30.67
N VAL A 307 3.96 -11.37 -30.49
CA VAL A 307 5.21 -12.14 -30.37
C VAL A 307 5.20 -13.04 -29.13
N PHE A 308 4.77 -12.52 -27.98
CA PHE A 308 4.64 -13.32 -26.76
C PHE A 308 3.61 -14.44 -26.91
N TRP A 309 2.45 -14.17 -27.52
CA TRP A 309 1.45 -15.19 -27.85
C TRP A 309 2.03 -16.29 -28.74
N LEU A 310 2.75 -15.94 -29.81
CA LEU A 310 3.40 -16.91 -30.70
C LEU A 310 4.42 -17.78 -29.94
N LEU A 311 5.18 -17.20 -29.02
CA LEU A 311 6.15 -17.92 -28.20
C LEU A 311 5.47 -18.88 -27.20
N GLN A 312 4.35 -18.46 -26.60
CA GLN A 312 3.54 -19.30 -25.71
C GLN A 312 2.99 -20.55 -26.44
N LEU A 313 2.60 -20.42 -27.72
CA LEU A 313 2.21 -21.58 -28.54
C LEU A 313 3.34 -22.62 -28.72
N THR A 314 4.60 -22.22 -28.54
CA THR A 314 5.76 -23.14 -28.59
C THR A 314 6.20 -23.67 -27.22
N ASN A 315 5.42 -23.39 -26.17
CA ASN A 315 5.68 -23.70 -24.76
C ASN A 315 7.03 -23.14 -24.28
N ARG A 316 7.40 -21.94 -24.75
CA ARG A 316 8.62 -21.22 -24.34
C ARG A 316 8.23 -19.96 -23.59
N HIS A 317 8.54 -19.92 -22.31
CA HIS A 317 8.25 -18.79 -21.44
C HIS A 317 9.55 -18.13 -21.02
N LEU A 318 9.66 -16.83 -21.30
CA LEU A 318 10.78 -16.03 -20.81
C LEU A 318 10.60 -15.84 -19.31
N SER A 319 11.68 -16.04 -18.56
CA SER A 319 11.66 -15.91 -17.11
C SER A 319 12.03 -14.49 -16.66
N PRO A 320 11.70 -14.09 -15.42
CA PRO A 320 12.15 -12.82 -14.85
C PRO A 320 13.63 -12.81 -14.44
N PHE A 321 14.32 -13.94 -14.55
CA PHE A 321 15.71 -14.11 -14.13
C PHE A 321 16.67 -13.66 -15.23
N THR A 322 17.72 -12.97 -14.82
CA THR A 322 18.77 -12.43 -15.69
C THR A 322 20.13 -12.86 -15.20
N TYR A 323 20.95 -13.40 -16.11
CA TYR A 323 22.35 -13.73 -15.86
C TYR A 323 23.24 -13.10 -16.92
N GLN A 324 24.31 -12.42 -16.48
CA GLN A 324 25.25 -11.71 -17.37
C GLN A 324 24.54 -10.81 -18.40
N GLY A 325 23.52 -10.07 -17.95
CA GLY A 325 22.74 -9.13 -18.78
C GLY A 325 21.74 -9.79 -19.73
N LYS A 326 21.59 -11.12 -19.72
CA LYS A 326 20.64 -11.84 -20.58
C LYS A 326 19.50 -12.46 -19.77
N ARG A 327 18.26 -12.20 -20.19
CA ARG A 327 17.08 -12.88 -19.64
C ARG A 327 17.10 -14.36 -20.00
N LEU A 328 16.74 -15.19 -19.02
CA LEU A 328 16.78 -16.63 -19.11
C LEU A 328 15.41 -17.19 -19.49
N TRP A 329 15.40 -18.39 -20.05
CA TRP A 329 14.16 -19.12 -20.35
C TRP A 329 13.86 -20.10 -19.23
N PHE A 330 12.59 -20.21 -18.87
CA PHE A 330 12.12 -21.34 -18.07
C PHE A 330 12.38 -22.65 -18.84
N ALA A 331 12.86 -23.66 -18.13
CA ALA A 331 12.90 -25.04 -18.60
C ALA A 331 11.51 -25.69 -18.50
N GLU A 332 10.77 -25.34 -17.45
CA GLU A 332 9.35 -25.68 -17.23
C GLU A 332 8.67 -24.57 -16.40
N PRO A 333 7.32 -24.53 -16.30
CA PRO A 333 6.64 -23.56 -15.45
C PRO A 333 7.18 -23.55 -14.01
N PRO A 334 7.29 -22.37 -13.37
CA PRO A 334 7.79 -22.30 -12.00
C PRO A 334 6.88 -23.06 -11.03
N HIS A 335 7.50 -23.67 -10.01
CA HIS A 335 6.81 -24.32 -8.89
C HIS A 335 6.63 -23.32 -7.75
N MET A 336 6.06 -23.75 -6.62
CA MET A 336 5.76 -22.84 -5.51
C MET A 336 7.00 -22.10 -4.99
N GLN A 337 8.11 -22.81 -4.75
CA GLN A 337 9.31 -22.24 -4.13
C GLN A 337 10.54 -22.15 -5.04
N THR A 338 10.51 -22.80 -6.20
CA THR A 338 11.66 -22.90 -7.09
C THR A 338 11.28 -22.70 -8.55
N SER A 339 12.26 -22.22 -9.31
CA SER A 339 12.18 -22.09 -10.76
C SER A 339 13.31 -22.88 -11.41
N VAL A 340 13.04 -23.47 -12.57
CA VAL A 340 14.06 -24.20 -13.35
C VAL A 340 14.33 -23.46 -14.65
N LEU A 341 15.59 -23.14 -14.89
CA LEU A 341 16.07 -22.34 -16.03
C LEU A 341 16.90 -23.21 -16.97
N PHE A 342 16.71 -23.04 -18.27
CA PHE A 342 17.45 -23.80 -19.27
C PHE A 342 18.63 -23.00 -19.84
N PHE A 343 19.83 -23.59 -19.77
CA PHE A 343 21.05 -23.08 -20.39
C PHE A 343 21.52 -24.04 -21.49
N PRO A 344 21.73 -23.59 -22.73
CA PRO A 344 22.20 -24.47 -23.79
C PRO A 344 23.65 -24.92 -23.55
N LYS A 345 24.01 -26.10 -24.06
CA LYS A 345 25.39 -26.63 -23.98
C LYS A 345 26.40 -25.58 -24.48
N GLY A 346 27.47 -25.37 -23.71
CA GLY A 346 28.53 -24.39 -24.00
C GLY A 346 28.23 -22.96 -23.50
N ALA A 347 27.03 -22.67 -23.01
CA ALA A 347 26.76 -21.40 -22.32
C ALA A 347 27.46 -21.38 -20.96
N LYS A 348 27.90 -20.19 -20.53
CA LYS A 348 28.32 -19.97 -19.14
C LYS A 348 27.10 -20.15 -18.24
N THR A 349 27.22 -20.99 -17.22
CA THR A 349 26.18 -21.20 -16.21
C THR A 349 26.66 -20.69 -14.87
N PRO A 350 25.76 -20.17 -14.04
CA PRO A 350 26.10 -19.84 -12.67
C PRO A 350 26.40 -21.11 -11.86
N GLN A 351 27.05 -20.95 -10.72
CA GLN A 351 27.32 -22.04 -9.77
C GLN A 351 26.28 -22.05 -8.64
N PRO A 352 26.02 -23.21 -7.99
CA PRO A 352 25.25 -23.24 -6.75
C PRO A 352 25.80 -22.24 -5.72
N GLY A 353 24.90 -21.50 -5.08
CA GLY A 353 25.22 -20.39 -4.17
C GLY A 353 25.37 -19.02 -4.84
N GLU A 354 25.56 -18.93 -6.15
CA GLU A 354 25.62 -17.66 -6.87
C GLU A 354 24.25 -16.98 -6.93
N GLU A 355 24.23 -15.65 -7.01
CA GLU A 355 23.00 -14.88 -7.13
C GLU A 355 22.71 -14.42 -8.57
N LEU A 356 21.46 -14.55 -8.99
CA LEU A 356 20.96 -14.02 -10.26
C LEU A 356 20.05 -12.82 -10.02
N LYS A 357 20.10 -11.82 -10.92
CA LYS A 357 19.15 -10.70 -10.87
C LYS A 357 17.75 -11.18 -11.25
N VAL A 358 16.75 -10.69 -10.55
CA VAL A 358 15.33 -10.98 -10.81
C VAL A 358 14.58 -9.68 -11.05
N GLN A 359 13.56 -9.72 -11.91
CA GLN A 359 12.66 -8.59 -12.11
C GLN A 359 11.22 -9.03 -11.86
N LEU A 360 10.69 -8.67 -10.69
CA LEU A 360 9.31 -8.93 -10.30
C LEU A 360 8.56 -7.61 -10.07
N ARG A 361 7.22 -7.69 -10.10
CA ARG A 361 6.36 -6.61 -9.66
C ARG A 361 6.27 -6.64 -8.13
N MET A 362 6.80 -5.59 -7.47
CA MET A 362 6.87 -5.50 -6.01
C MET A 362 5.52 -5.73 -5.31
N THR A 363 4.43 -5.16 -5.83
CA THR A 363 3.08 -5.28 -5.24
C THR A 363 2.44 -6.66 -5.37
N THR A 364 3.14 -7.64 -5.94
CA THR A 364 2.71 -9.05 -6.02
C THR A 364 3.84 -10.00 -5.61
N ALA A 365 5.00 -9.46 -5.22
CA ALA A 365 6.15 -10.24 -4.85
C ALA A 365 6.17 -10.45 -3.33
N HIS A 366 6.62 -11.63 -2.92
CA HIS A 366 6.93 -11.95 -1.53
C HIS A 366 8.36 -12.45 -1.48
N PHE A 367 9.17 -11.84 -0.63
CA PHE A 367 10.59 -12.15 -0.50
C PHE A 367 10.83 -12.99 0.74
N ASP A 368 11.70 -14.00 0.63
CA ASP A 368 12.04 -14.82 1.79
C ASP A 368 13.02 -14.10 2.73
N ARG A 369 13.67 -13.03 2.21
CA ARG A 369 14.65 -12.23 2.95
C ARG A 369 14.69 -10.80 2.42
N CYS A 370 14.83 -9.83 3.32
CA CYS A 370 15.25 -8.46 3.02
C CYS A 370 16.69 -8.26 3.54
N VAL A 371 17.53 -7.58 2.76
CA VAL A 371 18.90 -7.21 3.13
C VAL A 371 19.06 -5.71 2.93
N GLU A 372 19.33 -5.00 4.01
CA GLU A 372 19.62 -3.57 3.97
C GLU A 372 21.10 -3.35 3.63
N LEU A 373 21.34 -2.45 2.68
CA LEU A 373 22.67 -2.07 2.21
C LEU A 373 23.13 -0.83 2.99
N GLY A 374 24.22 -0.98 3.77
CA GLY A 374 24.85 0.03 4.61
C GLY A 374 25.97 -0.62 5.45
N SER A 375 27.01 0.13 5.86
CA SER A 375 28.13 -0.42 6.63
C SER A 375 27.72 -0.72 8.09
N ASP A 376 28.36 -1.71 8.73
CA ASP A 376 27.98 -2.12 10.10
C ASP A 376 28.20 -1.02 11.16
N GLN A 377 29.09 -0.04 10.91
CA GLN A 377 29.25 1.15 11.76
C GLN A 377 28.06 2.12 11.65
N GLU A 378 27.44 2.23 10.48
CA GLU A 378 26.28 3.11 10.27
C GLU A 378 25.01 2.54 10.93
N LYS A 379 24.93 1.21 11.11
CA LYS A 379 23.81 0.56 11.83
C LYS A 379 23.85 0.82 13.34
N GLU A 380 25.04 1.02 13.91
CA GLU A 380 25.22 1.30 15.35
C GLU A 380 24.91 2.77 15.69
N GLU A 381 25.30 3.74 14.85
CA GLU A 381 24.91 5.14 15.02
C GLU A 381 23.40 5.34 14.86
N GLU A 382 22.77 4.63 13.91
CA GLU A 382 21.32 4.73 13.69
C GLU A 382 20.49 4.04 14.80
N ALA A 383 21.03 3.01 15.45
CA ALA A 383 20.42 2.41 16.64
C ALA A 383 20.45 3.36 17.86
N ALA A 384 21.49 4.19 17.97
CA ALA A 384 21.60 5.19 19.02
C ALA A 384 20.62 6.36 18.83
N ASP A 385 20.44 6.84 17.60
CA ASP A 385 19.41 7.85 17.27
C ASP A 385 17.98 7.29 17.47
N TYR A 386 17.80 5.99 17.28
CA TYR A 386 16.53 5.29 17.51
C TYR A 386 16.14 5.24 19.00
N GLU A 387 17.07 4.93 19.89
CA GLU A 387 16.81 4.99 21.34
C GLU A 387 16.51 6.42 21.81
N ALA A 388 17.19 7.42 21.26
CA ALA A 388 16.97 8.82 21.61
C ALA A 388 15.58 9.32 21.17
N ALA A 389 15.09 8.92 20.00
CA ALA A 389 13.77 9.33 19.50
C ALA A 389 12.61 8.62 20.21
N ALA A 390 12.79 7.36 20.64
CA ALA A 390 11.79 6.59 21.39
C ALA A 390 11.62 7.08 22.85
N LEU A 391 12.60 7.83 23.37
CA LEU A 391 12.64 8.30 24.76
C LEU A 391 12.11 9.72 24.98
N LEU A 392 11.54 10.41 23.98
CA LEU A 392 10.92 11.72 24.21
C LEU A 392 9.50 11.57 24.79
N PRO A 393 9.26 11.89 26.07
CA PRO A 393 7.90 11.93 26.59
C PRO A 393 7.20 13.20 26.11
N ASN A 394 5.89 13.09 25.82
CA ASN A 394 4.97 14.21 25.64
C ASN A 394 5.17 15.24 26.78
N GLN A 395 5.80 16.37 26.50
CA GLN A 395 5.73 17.52 27.40
C GLN A 395 4.39 18.20 27.20
N GLU A 396 3.42 17.83 28.04
CA GLU A 396 2.23 18.65 28.27
C GLU A 396 2.66 20.01 28.85
N GLU A 397 2.29 21.08 28.14
CA GLU A 397 2.26 22.44 28.69
C GLU A 397 1.29 22.47 29.88
N LYS A 398 1.82 22.37 31.10
CA LYS A 398 1.09 22.83 32.29
C LYS A 398 1.09 24.35 32.31
N GLY A 399 0.03 24.91 31.72
CA GLY A 399 -0.36 26.31 31.84
C GLY A 399 -0.50 26.73 33.30
N LYS A 400 0.13 27.86 33.60
CA LYS A 400 0.18 28.57 34.89
C LYS A 400 -1.21 28.76 35.52
N THR A 401 -1.35 28.31 36.75
CA THR A 401 -2.35 28.82 37.69
C THR A 401 -1.99 30.27 38.03
N LEU A 402 -2.85 31.21 37.65
CA LEU A 402 -2.81 32.58 38.12
C LEU A 402 -3.39 32.60 39.55
N ASP A 403 -2.54 32.90 40.52
CA ASP A 403 -2.93 33.21 41.88
C ASP A 403 -3.41 34.67 41.91
N VAL A 404 -4.68 34.88 42.25
CA VAL A 404 -5.26 36.21 42.49
C VAL A 404 -5.47 36.33 44.00
N THR A 405 -4.53 36.98 44.69
CA THR A 405 -4.77 37.59 46.00
C THR A 405 -3.96 38.87 46.13
N SER A 406 -4.62 40.01 45.87
CA SER A 406 -4.56 41.31 46.58
C SER A 406 -5.06 42.43 45.68
#